data_AF-A0A6G0WKC5-F1
#
_entry.id   AF-A0A6G0WKC5-F1
#
_cell.length_a   1.000
_cell.length_b   1.000
_cell.length_c   1.000
_cell.angle_alpha   90.00
_cell.angle_beta   90.00
_cell.angle_gamma   90.00
#
_symmetry.space_group_name_H-M   'P 1'
#
loop_
_entity.id
_entity.type
_entity.pdbx_description
1 polymer ?
#
loop_
_entity_poly.entity_id
_entity_poly.type
_entity_poly.pdbx_seq_one_letter_code
_entity_poly.pdbx_strand_id
1 'polypeptide(L)'
;MSQSSIVDIQARAATSTELFTLADISSVRNWDYTLPTLTRPHRFTERKAWTNASFFETEFFELYPVLKKISLDNLALMGGSVLSLLTGVFRSKDLDFFVVTDQPELSKEAACEYAHNRVKKFIRDVYTFMVTSNESLKQLQEETQKTKPNFKVDDYKFYKLDDFRVRRVLNVYTITVPQIHNSRRCDVATIQLITTPYTSVAELVQHADLSCTAMTYYNHEVWFSERAKFSFENLCFVVDGATADMDRVIKYFDRGFDVIMPHLDETKIRTHNFQFGVAEVLDLPYLTIVVNQLKDKKIFLTSMAKCERPPESDEAPAAWTRTSFSTYDQAAEASSLDVGSIIHYNIICLIHGNNDGLVVHGEGASYENAFRPRPYITERMLVNSYETVRNSLYNSNSLNLEKLLKYFTVWKPSELLNRLVLSYVAEQEAKGRPGVSILEGTEFEKHFKNVVDELVAQQIVIAKQKIAELEGTPASTLEVQQRFSNGMTPAKFFGRYYNDSEHLQRTT
;
A
#
# COMPACT_ATOMS: atom_id res chain seq x y z
N MET A 1 -30.42 11.07 23.59
CA MET A 1 -29.35 10.04 23.51
C MET A 1 -28.17 10.58 24.29
N SER A 2 -27.66 9.88 25.31
CA SER A 2 -26.45 10.35 26.00
C SER A 2 -25.28 10.19 25.04
N GLN A 3 -24.46 11.23 24.89
CA GLN A 3 -23.24 11.13 24.08
C GLN A 3 -22.31 10.16 24.80
N SER A 4 -22.08 8.97 24.24
CA SER A 4 -21.02 8.08 24.73
C SER A 4 -19.68 8.77 24.58
N SER A 5 -18.79 8.60 25.56
CA SER A 5 -17.45 9.16 25.44
C SER A 5 -16.68 8.45 24.31
N ILE A 6 -15.70 9.13 23.71
CA ILE A 6 -14.83 8.50 22.70
C ILE A 6 -14.05 7.31 23.28
N VAL A 7 -13.81 7.30 24.59
CA VAL A 7 -13.19 6.18 25.31
C VAL A 7 -14.14 4.98 25.32
N ASP A 8 -15.44 5.19 25.56
CA ASP A 8 -16.44 4.12 25.50
C ASP A 8 -16.57 3.55 24.09
N ILE A 9 -16.58 4.43 23.08
CA ILE A 9 -16.60 4.04 21.67
C ILE A 9 -15.37 3.19 21.33
N GLN A 10 -14.16 3.61 21.75
CA GLN A 10 -12.95 2.82 21.55
C GLN A 10 -13.01 1.46 22.26
N ALA A 11 -13.47 1.43 23.51
CA ALA A 11 -13.55 0.21 24.31
C ALA A 11 -14.51 -0.84 23.70
N ARG A 12 -15.65 -0.41 23.15
CA ARG A 12 -16.62 -1.31 22.51
C ARG A 12 -16.37 -1.55 21.03
N ALA A 13 -15.53 -0.75 20.38
CA ALA A 13 -15.32 -0.85 18.94
C ALA A 13 -14.77 -2.21 18.49
N ALA A 14 -14.02 -2.90 19.34
CA ALA A 14 -13.48 -4.22 19.04
C ALA A 14 -14.55 -5.32 18.99
N THR A 15 -15.73 -5.08 19.57
CA THR A 15 -16.81 -6.07 19.68
C THR A 15 -18.13 -5.60 19.08
N SER A 16 -18.28 -4.31 18.77
CA SER A 16 -19.48 -3.74 18.17
C SER A 16 -19.63 -4.18 16.72
N THR A 17 -20.76 -4.82 16.42
CA THR A 17 -21.20 -5.16 15.06
C THR A 17 -22.20 -4.13 14.51
N GLU A 18 -22.44 -3.05 15.25
CA GLU A 18 -23.36 -2.00 14.83
C GLU A 18 -22.79 -1.21 13.65
N LEU A 19 -23.63 -1.04 12.63
CA LEU A 19 -23.31 -0.31 11.42
C LEU A 19 -24.25 0.87 11.28
N PHE A 20 -23.69 1.96 10.76
CA PHE A 20 -24.40 3.21 10.52
C PHE A 20 -24.34 3.54 9.02
N THR A 21 -25.31 4.31 8.56
CA THR A 21 -25.43 4.78 7.17
C THR A 21 -25.24 6.29 7.10
N LEU A 22 -25.28 6.86 5.89
CA LEU A 22 -25.27 8.32 5.72
C LEU A 22 -26.46 9.02 6.40
N ALA A 23 -27.59 8.33 6.54
CA ALA A 23 -28.77 8.89 7.23
C ALA A 23 -28.53 9.10 8.73
N ASP A 24 -27.58 8.36 9.32
CA ASP A 24 -27.27 8.43 10.76
C ASP A 24 -26.21 9.50 11.08
N ILE A 25 -25.57 10.09 10.07
CA ILE A 25 -24.46 11.02 10.23
C ILE A 25 -24.97 12.41 10.62
N SER A 26 -24.48 12.93 11.74
CA SER A 26 -24.64 14.32 12.14
C SER A 26 -23.81 15.26 11.26
N SER A 27 -24.42 16.35 10.80
CA SER A 27 -23.71 17.44 10.13
C SER A 27 -22.91 18.33 11.10
N VAL A 28 -23.21 18.23 12.41
CA VAL A 28 -22.60 19.05 13.45
C VAL A 28 -21.46 18.29 14.11
N ARG A 29 -20.28 18.93 14.13
CA ARG A 29 -19.11 18.49 14.91
C ARG A 29 -19.39 18.73 16.40
N ASN A 30 -19.26 17.68 17.20
CA ASN A 30 -19.53 17.71 18.65
C ASN A 30 -18.28 17.45 19.52
N TRP A 31 -17.10 17.32 18.91
CA TRP A 31 -15.85 17.14 19.66
C TRP A 31 -15.50 18.39 20.48
N ASP A 32 -15.53 18.23 21.78
CA ASP A 32 -15.34 19.28 22.78
C ASP A 32 -13.89 19.44 23.24
N TYR A 33 -12.98 18.60 22.75
CA TYR A 33 -11.57 18.57 23.13
C TYR A 33 -11.35 18.23 24.62
N THR A 34 -12.17 17.35 25.17
CA THR A 34 -11.98 16.76 26.51
C THR A 34 -10.67 15.99 26.67
N LEU A 35 -10.08 15.51 25.57
CA LEU A 35 -8.79 14.81 25.55
C LEU A 35 -7.74 15.57 24.73
N PRO A 36 -6.43 15.39 25.03
CA PRO A 36 -5.33 15.96 24.25
C PRO A 36 -5.52 15.68 22.77
N THR A 37 -5.58 16.74 21.97
CA THR A 37 -5.91 16.66 20.55
C THR A 37 -4.93 17.50 19.74
N LEU A 38 -4.24 16.84 18.81
CA LEU A 38 -3.42 17.46 17.79
C LEU A 38 -4.32 18.07 16.72
N THR A 39 -4.19 19.37 16.45
CA THR A 39 -5.03 20.12 15.50
C THR A 39 -4.20 21.11 14.69
N ARG A 40 -4.78 21.66 13.61
CA ARG A 40 -4.28 22.88 12.95
C ARG A 40 -5.29 24.02 13.10
N PRO A 41 -4.86 25.29 12.96
CA PRO A 41 -5.78 26.40 12.80
C PRO A 41 -6.72 26.19 11.60
N HIS A 42 -7.95 26.71 11.70
CA HIS A 42 -8.92 26.73 10.59
C HIS A 42 -9.31 25.36 9.99
N ARG A 43 -9.23 24.27 10.78
CA ARG A 43 -9.62 22.92 10.35
C ARG A 43 -11.12 22.75 10.08
N PHE A 44 -11.98 23.61 10.63
CA PHE A 44 -13.41 23.51 10.36
C PHE A 44 -13.71 24.04 8.95
N THR A 45 -14.12 23.13 8.07
CA THR A 45 -14.74 23.45 6.79
C THR A 45 -16.13 22.84 6.82
N GLU A 46 -17.15 23.65 6.59
CA GLU A 46 -18.51 23.13 6.42
C GLU A 46 -18.51 22.13 5.25
N ARG A 47 -19.11 20.96 5.46
CA ARG A 47 -19.11 19.87 4.49
C ARG A 47 -20.42 19.85 3.72
N LYS A 48 -20.35 19.39 2.46
CA LYS A 48 -21.55 18.98 1.72
C LYS A 48 -22.23 17.88 2.52
N ALA A 49 -23.45 18.13 2.98
CA ALA A 49 -24.22 17.12 3.69
C ALA A 49 -24.57 15.99 2.70
N TRP A 50 -24.09 14.79 2.98
CA TRP A 50 -24.51 13.59 2.29
C TRP A 50 -25.70 13.03 3.07
N THR A 51 -26.88 13.10 2.47
CA THR A 51 -28.12 12.65 3.12
C THR A 51 -28.61 11.31 2.59
N ASN A 52 -28.04 10.82 1.49
CA ASN A 52 -28.35 9.50 0.93
C ASN A 52 -27.20 8.95 0.09
N ALA A 53 -27.20 7.63 -0.10
CA ALA A 53 -26.19 6.91 -0.87
C ALA A 53 -26.28 7.14 -2.40
N SER A 54 -27.45 7.54 -2.94
CA SER A 54 -27.62 7.73 -4.39
C SER A 54 -26.73 8.86 -4.95
N PHE A 55 -26.50 9.91 -4.16
CA PHE A 55 -25.52 10.93 -4.53
C PHE A 55 -24.11 10.34 -4.58
N PHE A 56 -23.74 9.50 -3.60
CA PHE A 56 -22.41 8.90 -3.54
C PHE A 56 -22.17 8.00 -4.75
N GLU A 57 -23.16 7.16 -5.05
CA GLU A 57 -23.15 6.28 -6.20
C GLU A 57 -23.00 7.05 -7.52
N THR A 58 -23.73 8.15 -7.69
CA THR A 58 -23.65 9.01 -8.88
C THR A 58 -22.23 9.54 -9.06
N GLU A 59 -21.66 10.18 -8.02
CA GLU A 59 -20.33 10.77 -8.06
C GLU A 59 -19.24 9.69 -8.25
N PHE A 60 -19.41 8.53 -7.61
CA PHE A 60 -18.52 7.38 -7.77
C PHE A 60 -18.48 6.89 -9.22
N PHE A 61 -19.64 6.67 -9.86
CA PHE A 61 -19.68 6.18 -11.23
C PHE A 61 -19.40 7.24 -12.29
N GLU A 62 -19.56 8.52 -11.97
CA GLU A 62 -19.03 9.61 -12.81
C GLU A 62 -17.51 9.62 -12.81
N LEU A 63 -16.88 9.38 -11.65
CA LEU A 63 -15.42 9.30 -11.53
C LEU A 63 -14.85 7.99 -12.11
N TYR A 64 -15.60 6.89 -12.02
CA TYR A 64 -15.18 5.57 -12.51
C TYR A 64 -16.23 4.95 -13.46
N PRO A 65 -16.42 5.49 -14.69
CA PRO A 65 -17.48 5.06 -15.59
C PRO A 65 -17.42 3.58 -15.99
N VAL A 66 -16.21 3.01 -16.05
CA VAL A 66 -16.01 1.58 -16.35
C VAL A 66 -16.76 0.70 -15.35
N LEU A 67 -16.82 1.09 -14.07
CA LEU A 67 -17.43 0.29 -13.00
C LEU A 67 -18.95 0.31 -13.04
N LYS A 68 -19.57 1.29 -13.72
CA LYS A 68 -21.03 1.39 -13.86
C LYS A 68 -21.66 0.19 -14.56
N LYS A 69 -20.88 -0.53 -15.37
CA LYS A 69 -21.32 -1.70 -16.15
C LYS A 69 -20.81 -3.03 -15.61
N ILE A 70 -20.09 -3.00 -14.49
CA ILE A 70 -19.50 -4.18 -13.86
C ILE A 70 -20.26 -4.45 -12.56
N SER A 71 -20.67 -5.70 -12.34
CA SER A 71 -21.30 -6.08 -11.06
C SER A 71 -20.29 -5.90 -9.93
N LEU A 72 -20.73 -5.20 -8.88
CA LEU A 72 -19.99 -5.02 -7.63
C LEU A 72 -20.55 -5.90 -6.49
N ASP A 73 -21.41 -6.87 -6.81
CA ASP A 73 -21.98 -7.79 -5.81
C ASP A 73 -20.85 -8.47 -5.03
N ASN A 74 -20.95 -8.53 -3.70
CA ASN A 74 -19.91 -9.11 -2.84
C ASN A 74 -18.52 -8.43 -2.93
N LEU A 75 -18.44 -7.21 -3.46
CA LEU A 75 -17.24 -6.38 -3.46
C LEU A 75 -17.52 -5.07 -2.73
N ALA A 76 -16.92 -4.92 -1.55
CA ALA A 76 -17.04 -3.74 -0.71
C ALA A 76 -15.87 -2.80 -0.97
N LEU A 77 -16.15 -1.58 -1.47
CA LEU A 77 -15.13 -0.54 -1.64
C LEU A 77 -14.85 0.08 -0.27
N MET A 78 -13.63 0.04 0.23
CA MET A 78 -13.31 0.48 1.60
C MET A 78 -12.23 1.56 1.64
N GLY A 79 -12.24 2.34 2.72
CA GLY A 79 -11.08 3.13 3.13
C GLY A 79 -10.99 4.51 2.48
N GLY A 80 -9.79 4.87 2.03
CA GLY A 80 -9.46 6.24 1.64
C GLY A 80 -10.24 6.75 0.42
N SER A 81 -10.70 5.86 -0.47
CA SER A 81 -11.50 6.18 -1.65
C SER A 81 -12.91 6.64 -1.29
N VAL A 82 -13.60 5.92 -0.39
CA VAL A 82 -14.91 6.30 0.14
C VAL A 82 -14.80 7.64 0.86
N LEU A 83 -13.80 7.77 1.74
CA LEU A 83 -13.58 9.01 2.49
C LEU A 83 -13.24 10.21 1.57
N SER A 84 -12.46 9.97 0.52
CA SER A 84 -12.11 10.96 -0.51
C SER A 84 -13.36 11.55 -1.17
N LEU A 85 -14.28 10.68 -1.59
CA LEU A 85 -15.53 11.10 -2.23
C LEU A 85 -16.43 11.86 -1.25
N LEU A 86 -16.60 11.34 -0.02
CA LEU A 86 -17.45 11.97 0.99
C LEU A 86 -16.94 13.35 1.43
N THR A 87 -15.62 13.53 1.52
CA THR A 87 -15.05 14.80 1.99
C THR A 87 -14.79 15.80 0.87
N GLY A 88 -14.47 15.33 -0.35
CA GLY A 88 -14.05 16.17 -1.46
C GLY A 88 -12.71 16.91 -1.25
N VAL A 89 -12.03 16.67 -0.12
CA VAL A 89 -10.81 17.41 0.29
C VAL A 89 -9.56 16.89 -0.41
N PHE A 90 -9.55 15.61 -0.79
CA PHE A 90 -8.43 14.95 -1.45
C PHE A 90 -8.96 13.95 -2.48
N ARG A 91 -8.08 13.50 -3.39
CA ARG A 91 -8.36 12.39 -4.30
C ARG A 91 -7.61 11.14 -3.84
N SER A 92 -8.31 10.01 -3.79
CA SER A 92 -7.63 8.71 -3.67
C SER A 92 -6.95 8.35 -4.99
N LYS A 93 -5.76 7.74 -4.89
CA LYS A 93 -5.03 7.23 -6.06
C LYS A 93 -5.57 5.86 -6.49
N ASP A 94 -5.98 5.07 -5.51
CA ASP A 94 -6.34 3.67 -5.68
C ASP A 94 -7.76 3.42 -5.13
N LEU A 95 -8.40 2.36 -5.65
CA LEU A 95 -9.68 1.83 -5.19
C LEU A 95 -9.48 0.46 -4.54
N ASP A 96 -9.74 0.34 -3.24
CA ASP A 96 -9.54 -0.89 -2.49
C ASP A 96 -10.87 -1.63 -2.31
N PHE A 97 -11.03 -2.76 -3.01
CA PHE A 97 -12.20 -3.63 -2.92
C PHE A 97 -11.89 -4.90 -2.13
N PHE A 98 -12.78 -5.22 -1.21
CA PHE A 98 -12.70 -6.40 -0.37
C PHE A 98 -13.87 -7.34 -0.67
N VAL A 99 -13.64 -8.65 -0.58
CA VAL A 99 -14.72 -9.62 -0.75
C VAL A 99 -15.49 -9.78 0.55
N VAL A 100 -16.80 -9.54 0.48
CA VAL A 100 -17.75 -9.87 1.56
C VAL A 100 -18.62 -11.02 1.09
N THR A 101 -18.56 -12.16 1.75
CA THR A 101 -19.24 -13.39 1.32
C THR A 101 -20.74 -13.35 1.59
N ASP A 102 -21.17 -12.68 2.67
CA ASP A 102 -22.53 -12.74 3.21
C ASP A 102 -23.02 -14.19 3.45
N GLN A 103 -22.08 -15.13 3.65
CA GLN A 103 -22.33 -16.56 3.84
C GLN A 103 -21.56 -17.07 5.08
N PRO A 104 -22.11 -16.89 6.28
CA PRO A 104 -21.45 -17.25 7.55
C PRO A 104 -21.19 -18.75 7.73
N GLU A 105 -21.89 -19.59 6.96
CA GLU A 105 -21.76 -21.05 7.01
C GLU A 105 -20.62 -21.61 6.15
N LEU A 106 -19.96 -20.78 5.31
CA LEU A 106 -18.84 -21.25 4.50
C LEU A 106 -17.67 -21.69 5.39
N SER A 107 -17.06 -22.83 5.05
CA SER A 107 -15.75 -23.16 5.61
C SER A 107 -14.73 -22.11 5.15
N LYS A 108 -13.63 -21.98 5.90
CA LYS A 108 -12.55 -21.06 5.54
C LYS A 108 -12.05 -21.28 4.12
N GLU A 109 -11.86 -22.54 3.72
CA GLU A 109 -11.39 -22.92 2.39
C GLU A 109 -12.40 -22.52 1.30
N ALA A 110 -13.69 -22.77 1.54
CA ALA A 110 -14.74 -22.42 0.60
C ALA A 110 -14.89 -20.88 0.46
N ALA A 111 -14.73 -20.14 1.56
CA ALA A 111 -14.74 -18.68 1.55
C ALA A 111 -13.55 -18.10 0.77
N CYS A 112 -12.35 -18.67 0.94
CA CYS A 112 -11.17 -18.30 0.15
C CYS A 112 -11.34 -18.59 -1.34
N GLU A 113 -11.87 -19.76 -1.68
CA GLU A 113 -12.17 -20.12 -3.07
C GLU A 113 -13.20 -19.18 -3.70
N TYR A 114 -14.28 -18.89 -2.96
CA TYR A 114 -15.30 -17.92 -3.36
C TYR A 114 -14.69 -16.56 -3.66
N ALA A 115 -13.87 -16.03 -2.75
CA ALA A 115 -13.23 -14.73 -2.90
C ALA A 115 -12.30 -14.67 -4.11
N HIS A 116 -11.49 -15.69 -4.32
CA HIS A 116 -10.65 -15.79 -5.52
C HIS A 116 -11.47 -15.83 -6.81
N ASN A 117 -12.54 -16.64 -6.86
CA ASN A 117 -13.39 -16.75 -8.05
C ASN A 117 -14.13 -15.43 -8.33
N ARG A 118 -14.60 -14.76 -7.29
CA ARG A 118 -15.28 -13.47 -7.41
C ARG A 118 -14.38 -12.38 -7.99
N VAL A 119 -13.14 -12.30 -7.51
CA VAL A 119 -12.13 -11.36 -8.02
C VAL A 119 -11.73 -11.69 -9.45
N LYS A 120 -11.49 -12.97 -9.78
CA LYS A 120 -11.24 -13.40 -11.17
C LYS A 120 -12.38 -12.99 -12.10
N LYS A 121 -13.63 -13.19 -11.67
CA LYS A 121 -14.81 -12.77 -12.43
C LYS A 121 -14.82 -11.26 -12.66
N PHE A 122 -14.60 -10.45 -11.63
CA PHE A 122 -14.53 -8.99 -11.76
C PHE A 122 -13.49 -8.55 -12.80
N ILE A 123 -12.28 -9.10 -12.73
CA ILE A 123 -11.18 -8.77 -13.65
C ILE A 123 -11.53 -9.15 -15.08
N ARG A 124 -12.13 -10.32 -15.29
CA ARG A 124 -12.64 -10.78 -16.60
C ARG A 124 -13.74 -9.86 -17.13
N ASP A 125 -14.69 -9.48 -16.28
CA ASP A 125 -15.79 -8.59 -16.66
C ASP A 125 -15.25 -7.23 -17.12
N VAL A 126 -14.29 -6.64 -16.38
CA VAL A 126 -13.63 -5.38 -16.74
C VAL A 126 -12.93 -5.49 -18.10
N TYR A 127 -12.13 -6.55 -18.31
CA TYR A 127 -11.44 -6.76 -19.59
C TYR A 127 -12.43 -6.93 -20.75
N THR A 128 -13.45 -7.79 -20.56
CA THR A 128 -14.49 -8.06 -21.55
C THR A 128 -15.24 -6.77 -21.92
N PHE A 129 -15.60 -5.95 -20.94
CA PHE A 129 -16.25 -4.66 -21.17
C PHE A 129 -15.42 -3.75 -22.07
N MET A 130 -14.10 -3.66 -21.84
CA MET A 130 -13.22 -2.85 -22.68
C MET A 130 -13.11 -3.39 -24.11
N VAL A 131 -12.99 -4.71 -24.27
CA VAL A 131 -12.95 -5.36 -25.59
C VAL A 131 -14.25 -5.09 -26.36
N THR A 132 -15.41 -5.38 -25.75
CA THR A 132 -16.72 -5.19 -26.38
C THR A 132 -17.01 -3.71 -26.68
N SER A 133 -16.55 -2.78 -25.82
CA SER A 133 -16.66 -1.34 -26.08
C SER A 133 -15.84 -0.94 -27.32
N ASN A 134 -14.61 -1.44 -27.45
CA ASN A 134 -13.77 -1.21 -28.62
C ASN A 134 -14.39 -1.81 -29.89
N GLU A 135 -14.94 -3.02 -29.82
CA GLU A 135 -15.63 -3.66 -30.95
C GLU A 135 -16.86 -2.87 -31.39
N SER A 136 -17.67 -2.39 -30.44
CA SER A 136 -18.86 -1.58 -30.73
C SER A 136 -18.50 -0.26 -31.44
N LEU A 137 -17.40 0.39 -31.03
CA LEU A 137 -16.91 1.60 -31.68
C LEU A 137 -16.37 1.33 -33.10
N LYS A 138 -15.71 0.19 -33.32
CA LYS A 138 -15.28 -0.23 -34.66
C LYS A 138 -16.47 -0.48 -35.58
N GLN A 139 -17.48 -1.21 -35.10
CA GLN A 139 -18.72 -1.45 -35.84
C GLN A 139 -19.43 -0.14 -36.19
N LEU A 140 -19.56 0.78 -35.24
CA LEU A 140 -20.12 2.12 -35.49
C LEU A 140 -19.35 2.88 -36.58
N GLN A 141 -18.02 2.79 -36.56
CA GLN A 141 -17.18 3.40 -37.59
C GLN A 141 -17.45 2.79 -38.97
N GLU A 142 -17.43 1.47 -39.08
CA GLU A 142 -17.67 0.73 -40.33
C GLU A 142 -19.06 1.03 -40.91
N GLU A 143 -20.10 1.07 -40.08
CA GLU A 143 -21.45 1.41 -40.49
C GLU A 143 -21.58 2.86 -40.95
N THR A 144 -20.99 3.79 -40.21
CA THR A 144 -21.04 5.21 -40.56
C THR A 144 -20.25 5.50 -41.83
N GLN A 145 -19.13 4.81 -42.07
CA GLN A 145 -18.33 4.94 -43.28
C GLN A 145 -19.08 4.56 -44.56
N LYS A 146 -20.13 3.72 -44.48
CA LYS A 146 -21.01 3.43 -45.63
C LYS A 146 -21.74 4.67 -46.15
N THR A 147 -22.01 5.65 -45.28
CA THR A 147 -22.70 6.91 -45.63
C THR A 147 -21.77 8.13 -45.63
N LYS A 148 -20.70 8.07 -44.82
CA LYS A 148 -19.72 9.14 -44.65
C LYS A 148 -18.31 8.53 -44.70
N PRO A 149 -17.71 8.33 -45.89
CA PRO A 149 -16.45 7.60 -46.05
C PRO A 149 -15.27 8.12 -45.21
N ASN A 150 -15.26 9.41 -44.88
CA ASN A 150 -14.22 10.04 -44.06
C ASN A 150 -14.49 10.00 -42.54
N PHE A 151 -15.58 9.38 -42.08
CA PHE A 151 -15.83 9.23 -40.65
C PHE A 151 -14.79 8.30 -40.02
N LYS A 152 -14.15 8.76 -38.95
CA LYS A 152 -13.25 7.96 -38.12
C LYS A 152 -13.57 8.25 -36.66
N VAL A 153 -13.66 7.20 -35.84
CA VAL A 153 -13.71 7.34 -34.39
C VAL A 153 -12.29 7.67 -33.93
N ASP A 154 -12.14 8.74 -33.15
CA ASP A 154 -10.84 9.15 -32.66
C ASP A 154 -10.17 8.04 -31.83
N ASP A 155 -8.86 7.84 -32.03
CA ASP A 155 -8.10 6.75 -31.39
C ASP A 155 -8.16 6.82 -29.85
N TYR A 156 -8.29 8.03 -29.27
CA TYR A 156 -8.38 8.23 -27.82
C TYR A 156 -9.68 7.70 -27.19
N LYS A 157 -10.70 7.37 -28.00
CA LYS A 157 -11.96 6.76 -27.56
C LYS A 157 -11.85 5.26 -27.35
N PHE A 158 -10.80 4.62 -27.86
CA PHE A 158 -10.56 3.20 -27.67
C PHE A 158 -9.76 2.95 -26.40
N TYR A 159 -10.12 1.89 -25.67
CA TYR A 159 -9.30 1.34 -24.61
C TYR A 159 -8.00 0.76 -25.18
N LYS A 160 -6.85 1.15 -24.62
CA LYS A 160 -5.55 0.56 -24.95
C LYS A 160 -5.41 -0.79 -24.24
N LEU A 161 -5.92 -1.85 -24.85
CA LEU A 161 -5.99 -3.17 -24.21
C LEU A 161 -4.60 -3.68 -23.76
N ASP A 162 -3.54 -3.39 -24.49
CA ASP A 162 -2.16 -3.78 -24.14
C ASP A 162 -1.67 -3.11 -22.83
N ASP A 163 -2.25 -1.98 -22.45
CA ASP A 163 -1.94 -1.29 -21.18
C ASP A 163 -2.73 -1.85 -19.99
N PHE A 164 -3.69 -2.77 -20.21
CA PHE A 164 -4.41 -3.44 -19.14
C PHE A 164 -3.48 -4.43 -18.44
N ARG A 165 -3.23 -4.21 -17.15
CA ARG A 165 -2.32 -5.04 -16.37
C ARG A 165 -3.02 -5.59 -15.14
N VAL A 166 -2.70 -6.83 -14.82
CA VAL A 166 -3.13 -7.50 -13.59
C VAL A 166 -1.87 -8.03 -12.91
N ARG A 167 -1.68 -7.64 -11.67
CA ARG A 167 -0.60 -8.09 -10.81
C ARG A 167 -1.17 -8.71 -9.57
N ARG A 168 -0.54 -9.76 -9.08
CA ARG A 168 -0.94 -10.41 -7.84
C ARG A 168 0.25 -10.61 -6.94
N VAL A 169 0.14 -10.14 -5.72
CA VAL A 169 1.06 -10.45 -4.61
C VAL A 169 0.21 -11.06 -3.52
N LEU A 170 0.50 -12.31 -3.14
CA LEU A 170 -0.35 -13.10 -2.23
C LEU A 170 -1.83 -13.10 -2.67
N ASN A 171 -2.70 -12.59 -1.81
CA ASN A 171 -4.16 -12.49 -1.93
C ASN A 171 -4.63 -11.12 -2.46
N VAL A 172 -3.72 -10.23 -2.86
CA VAL A 172 -4.05 -8.90 -3.41
C VAL A 172 -3.82 -8.90 -4.91
N TYR A 173 -4.87 -8.60 -5.68
CA TYR A 173 -4.79 -8.34 -7.10
C TYR A 173 -4.84 -6.83 -7.34
N THR A 174 -3.80 -6.29 -7.97
CA THR A 174 -3.78 -4.91 -8.45
C THR A 174 -4.04 -4.90 -9.94
N ILE A 175 -5.13 -4.26 -10.36
CA ILE A 175 -5.43 -4.03 -11.76
C ILE A 175 -5.20 -2.58 -12.14
N THR A 176 -4.65 -2.40 -13.33
CA THR A 176 -4.36 -1.10 -13.93
C THR A 176 -5.28 -0.98 -15.14
N VAL A 177 -6.30 -0.13 -15.03
CA VAL A 177 -7.32 0.03 -16.06
C VAL A 177 -7.00 1.25 -16.93
N PRO A 178 -6.65 1.07 -18.21
CA PRO A 178 -6.40 2.20 -19.11
C PRO A 178 -7.71 2.97 -19.29
N GLN A 179 -7.76 4.24 -18.89
CA GLN A 179 -8.97 5.04 -19.03
C GLN A 179 -9.03 5.72 -20.41
N ILE A 180 -10.24 5.84 -20.96
CA ILE A 180 -10.51 6.64 -22.15
C ILE A 180 -10.22 8.10 -21.83
N HIS A 181 -9.41 8.78 -22.67
CA HIS A 181 -9.06 10.19 -22.49
C HIS A 181 -10.25 11.11 -22.81
N ASN A 182 -11.22 11.20 -21.90
CA ASN A 182 -12.20 12.26 -21.92
C ASN A 182 -11.76 13.37 -20.96
N SER A 183 -11.13 14.42 -21.53
CA SER A 183 -10.81 15.71 -20.89
C SER A 183 -9.77 15.70 -19.75
N ARG A 184 -8.54 16.12 -20.08
CA ARG A 184 -7.49 16.78 -19.25
C ARG A 184 -7.11 16.22 -17.86
N ARG A 185 -7.73 15.18 -17.27
CA ARG A 185 -7.45 14.74 -15.88
C ARG A 185 -7.82 13.28 -15.57
N CYS A 186 -7.32 12.29 -16.30
CA CYS A 186 -7.38 10.92 -15.81
C CYS A 186 -6.05 10.20 -15.94
N ASP A 187 -5.39 10.11 -14.79
CA ASP A 187 -4.39 9.09 -14.51
C ASP A 187 -5.05 7.71 -14.57
N VAL A 188 -4.24 6.70 -14.85
CA VAL A 188 -4.65 5.30 -14.91
C VAL A 188 -5.30 4.92 -13.58
N ALA A 189 -6.51 4.34 -13.62
CA ALA A 189 -7.17 3.89 -12.41
C ALA A 189 -6.52 2.59 -11.93
N THR A 190 -5.97 2.62 -10.73
CA THR A 190 -5.50 1.43 -10.03
C THR A 190 -6.62 0.94 -9.12
N ILE A 191 -7.01 -0.31 -9.30
CA ILE A 191 -7.98 -0.98 -8.44
C ILE A 191 -7.27 -2.15 -7.76
N GLN A 192 -7.34 -2.20 -6.44
CA GLN A 192 -6.84 -3.30 -5.62
C GLN A 192 -8.01 -4.16 -5.19
N LEU A 193 -7.89 -5.47 -5.35
CA LEU A 193 -8.91 -6.47 -5.04
C LEU A 193 -8.31 -7.46 -4.05
N ILE A 194 -8.84 -7.47 -2.85
CA ILE A 194 -8.33 -8.25 -1.72
C ILE A 194 -9.22 -9.46 -1.53
N THR A 195 -8.63 -10.65 -1.67
CA THR A 195 -9.37 -11.91 -1.61
C THR A 195 -9.39 -12.53 -0.22
N THR A 196 -8.99 -11.80 0.83
CA THR A 196 -9.35 -12.20 2.19
C THR A 196 -10.87 -12.17 2.30
N PRO A 197 -11.52 -13.30 2.59
CA PRO A 197 -12.97 -13.33 2.72
C PRO A 197 -13.37 -12.71 4.06
N TYR A 198 -14.34 -11.81 4.02
CA TYR A 198 -15.05 -11.32 5.20
C TYR A 198 -16.47 -11.85 5.18
N THR A 199 -16.97 -12.30 6.32
CA THR A 199 -18.31 -12.85 6.43
C THR A 199 -19.38 -11.76 6.27
N SER A 200 -19.09 -10.56 6.78
CA SER A 200 -20.01 -9.43 6.78
C SER A 200 -19.29 -8.09 6.67
N VAL A 201 -20.04 -7.04 6.33
CA VAL A 201 -19.54 -5.66 6.35
C VAL A 201 -19.04 -5.26 7.75
N ALA A 202 -19.72 -5.69 8.81
CA ALA A 202 -19.35 -5.39 10.19
C ALA A 202 -17.95 -5.93 10.53
N GLU A 203 -17.69 -7.17 10.16
CA GLU A 203 -16.36 -7.79 10.29
C GLU A 203 -15.32 -6.98 9.48
N LEU A 204 -15.59 -6.70 8.20
CA LEU A 204 -14.68 -5.96 7.33
C LEU A 204 -14.25 -4.61 7.94
N VAL A 205 -15.20 -3.78 8.38
CA VAL A 205 -14.87 -2.44 8.89
C VAL A 205 -14.14 -2.45 10.22
N GLN A 206 -14.25 -3.53 11.02
CA GLN A 206 -13.49 -3.69 12.26
C GLN A 206 -11.98 -3.84 12.00
N HIS A 207 -11.60 -4.39 10.85
CA HIS A 207 -10.21 -4.61 10.45
C HIS A 207 -9.50 -3.35 9.90
N ALA A 208 -10.19 -2.21 9.84
CA ALA A 208 -9.57 -0.92 9.56
C ALA A 208 -8.55 -0.54 10.65
N ASP A 209 -7.36 -0.13 10.22
CA ASP A 209 -6.29 0.37 11.07
C ASP A 209 -6.58 1.76 11.66
N LEU A 210 -7.27 2.63 10.91
CA LEU A 210 -7.69 3.94 11.38
C LEU A 210 -9.21 4.08 11.38
N SER A 211 -9.74 4.64 12.47
CA SER A 211 -11.17 4.87 12.66
C SER A 211 -11.79 5.69 11.51
N CYS A 212 -11.10 6.74 11.04
CA CYS A 212 -11.56 7.57 9.94
C CYS A 212 -11.62 6.86 8.58
N THR A 213 -11.08 5.65 8.46
CA THR A 213 -11.14 4.80 7.25
C THR A 213 -12.00 3.56 7.42
N ALA A 214 -12.62 3.35 8.58
CA ALA A 214 -13.44 2.20 8.90
C ALA A 214 -14.88 2.32 8.32
N MET A 215 -14.94 2.63 7.02
CA MET A 215 -16.16 2.85 6.24
C MET A 215 -16.06 2.17 4.88
N THR A 216 -17.18 1.73 4.34
CA THR A 216 -17.24 1.02 3.06
C THR A 216 -18.50 1.32 2.26
N TYR A 217 -18.40 1.36 0.94
CA TYR A 217 -19.53 1.34 0.03
C TYR A 217 -19.80 -0.10 -0.41
N TYR A 218 -20.99 -0.60 -0.08
CA TYR A 218 -21.41 -1.99 -0.33
C TYR A 218 -22.93 -2.06 -0.54
N ASN A 219 -23.37 -2.80 -1.57
CA ASN A 219 -24.78 -2.98 -1.92
C ASN A 219 -25.57 -1.65 -1.99
N HIS A 220 -25.03 -0.66 -2.71
CA HIS A 220 -25.62 0.67 -2.92
C HIS A 220 -25.79 1.52 -1.65
N GLU A 221 -25.13 1.16 -0.55
CA GLU A 221 -25.15 1.93 0.70
C GLU A 221 -23.73 2.21 1.20
N VAL A 222 -23.56 3.30 1.95
CA VAL A 222 -22.28 3.63 2.60
C VAL A 222 -22.39 3.31 4.08
N TRP A 223 -21.64 2.30 4.50
CA TRP A 223 -21.61 1.79 5.86
C TRP A 223 -20.44 2.35 6.65
N PHE A 224 -20.70 2.72 7.89
CA PHE A 224 -19.73 3.19 8.86
C PHE A 224 -19.73 2.24 10.05
N SER A 225 -18.54 1.86 10.52
CA SER A 225 -18.43 1.44 11.92
C SER A 225 -18.76 2.61 12.86
N GLU A 226 -19.08 2.30 14.11
CA GLU A 226 -19.29 3.33 15.14
C GLU A 226 -18.11 4.32 15.25
N ARG A 227 -16.88 3.80 15.21
CA ARG A 227 -15.65 4.62 15.21
C ARG A 227 -15.57 5.52 13.98
N ALA A 228 -15.89 5.00 12.79
CA ALA A 228 -15.88 5.80 11.58
C ALA A 228 -16.94 6.89 11.58
N LYS A 229 -18.15 6.58 12.09
CA LYS A 229 -19.20 7.59 12.28
C LYS A 229 -18.70 8.72 13.15
N PHE A 230 -18.19 8.41 14.36
CA PHE A 230 -17.63 9.43 15.24
C PHE A 230 -16.51 10.22 14.56
N SER A 231 -15.57 9.52 13.93
CA SER A 231 -14.41 10.14 13.29
C SER A 231 -14.80 11.04 12.14
N PHE A 232 -15.79 10.62 11.34
CA PHE A 232 -16.31 11.40 10.25
C PHE A 232 -17.04 12.63 10.79
N GLU A 233 -18.02 12.49 11.68
CA GLU A 233 -18.77 13.62 12.27
C GLU A 233 -17.85 14.67 12.90
N ASN A 234 -16.79 14.21 13.58
CA ASN A 234 -15.93 15.09 14.36
C ASN A 234 -14.62 15.50 13.68
N LEU A 235 -14.35 14.97 12.48
CA LEU A 235 -13.08 15.15 11.77
C LEU A 235 -11.88 14.87 12.68
N CYS A 236 -11.93 13.78 13.43
CA CYS A 236 -10.82 13.38 14.30
C CYS A 236 -10.76 11.87 14.46
N PHE A 237 -9.61 11.32 14.85
CA PHE A 237 -9.47 9.91 15.19
C PHE A 237 -8.49 9.70 16.33
N VAL A 238 -8.56 8.55 16.99
CA VAL A 238 -7.75 8.25 18.18
C VAL A 238 -6.46 7.53 17.76
N VAL A 239 -5.35 7.91 18.39
CA VAL A 239 -4.08 7.18 18.38
C VAL A 239 -3.68 6.96 19.83
N ASP A 240 -3.89 5.75 20.34
CA ASP A 240 -3.64 5.34 21.73
C ASP A 240 -2.26 4.73 21.95
N GLY A 241 -1.48 4.55 20.88
CA GLY A 241 -0.15 3.96 20.91
C GLY A 241 -0.12 2.43 20.85
N ALA A 242 -1.27 1.74 20.83
CA ALA A 242 -1.34 0.28 20.72
C ALA A 242 -1.06 -0.19 19.29
N THR A 243 -1.71 0.45 18.32
CA THR A 243 -1.61 0.09 16.90
C THR A 243 -1.90 1.30 16.01
N ALA A 244 -0.87 1.87 15.37
CA ALA A 244 -1.09 2.86 14.32
C ALA A 244 0.09 2.90 13.35
N ASP A 245 -0.22 2.85 12.06
CA ASP A 245 0.74 3.18 11.01
C ASP A 245 0.94 4.69 10.98
N MET A 246 2.12 5.16 11.40
CA MET A 246 2.43 6.59 11.50
C MET A 246 2.34 7.31 10.15
N ASP A 247 2.67 6.63 9.05
CA ASP A 247 2.58 7.24 7.72
C ASP A 247 1.12 7.54 7.37
N ARG A 248 0.19 6.66 7.78
CA ARG A 248 -1.25 6.89 7.65
C ARG A 248 -1.78 7.93 8.63
N VAL A 249 -1.31 7.96 9.88
CA VAL A 249 -1.67 9.01 10.84
C VAL A 249 -1.33 10.39 10.29
N ILE A 250 -0.09 10.57 9.81
CA ILE A 250 0.38 11.83 9.20
C ILE A 250 -0.48 12.18 7.97
N LYS A 251 -0.67 11.21 7.06
CA LYS A 251 -1.48 11.37 5.85
C LYS A 251 -2.90 11.87 6.14
N TYR A 252 -3.61 11.26 7.10
CA TYR A 252 -4.99 11.65 7.41
C TYR A 252 -5.06 12.92 8.28
N PHE A 253 -4.05 13.18 9.10
CA PHE A 253 -3.90 14.48 9.73
C PHE A 253 -3.78 15.58 8.67
N ASP A 254 -2.90 15.44 7.67
CA ASP A 254 -2.77 16.40 6.59
C ASP A 254 -4.06 16.60 5.79
N ARG A 255 -4.86 15.54 5.64
CA ARG A 255 -6.18 15.56 4.96
C ARG A 255 -7.32 16.22 5.73
N GLY A 256 -7.09 16.74 6.94
CA GLY A 256 -8.11 17.51 7.66
C GLY A 256 -8.58 16.92 8.98
N PHE A 257 -8.10 15.73 9.35
CA PHE A 257 -8.49 15.11 10.61
C PHE A 257 -7.59 15.56 11.76
N ASP A 258 -8.17 15.82 12.92
CA ASP A 258 -7.42 15.99 14.17
C ASP A 258 -7.07 14.63 14.78
N VAL A 259 -6.00 14.56 15.59
CA VAL A 259 -5.57 13.31 16.24
C VAL A 259 -5.76 13.41 17.73
N ILE A 260 -6.64 12.58 18.29
CA ILE A 260 -6.84 12.44 19.73
C ILE A 260 -5.78 11.50 20.28
N MET A 261 -5.03 11.97 21.28
CA MET A 261 -3.96 11.23 21.93
C MET A 261 -4.29 11.05 23.42
N PRO A 262 -5.10 10.04 23.79
CA PRO A 262 -5.69 9.95 25.13
C PRO A 262 -4.65 9.82 26.25
N HIS A 263 -3.49 9.22 25.96
CA HIS A 263 -2.41 9.02 26.93
C HIS A 263 -1.28 10.05 26.84
N LEU A 264 -1.44 11.10 26.03
CA LEU A 264 -0.47 12.19 25.98
C LEU A 264 -0.68 13.13 27.17
N ASP A 265 0.34 13.30 27.99
CA ASP A 265 0.35 14.29 29.07
C ASP A 265 0.75 15.65 28.50
N GLU A 266 -0.25 16.50 28.23
CA GLU A 266 0.02 17.84 27.68
C GLU A 266 0.73 18.76 28.68
N THR A 267 0.69 18.45 29.99
CA THR A 267 1.38 19.26 31.01
C THR A 267 2.90 19.12 30.93
N LYS A 268 3.39 18.05 30.29
CA LYS A 268 4.82 17.81 30.03
C LYS A 268 5.31 18.51 28.76
N ILE A 269 4.43 19.14 27.98
CA ILE A 269 4.81 19.92 26.80
C ILE A 269 5.42 21.24 27.30
N ARG A 270 6.68 21.50 26.91
CA ARG A 270 7.30 22.80 27.18
C ARG A 270 6.57 23.87 26.38
N THR A 271 6.24 24.99 27.01
CA THR A 271 5.52 26.12 26.39
C THR A 271 6.27 27.44 26.49
N HIS A 272 7.46 27.43 27.10
CA HIS A 272 8.26 28.62 27.35
C HIS A 272 8.60 29.36 26.05
N ASN A 273 8.87 28.63 24.97
CA ASN A 273 9.28 29.24 23.70
C ASN A 273 8.13 29.95 22.96
N PHE A 274 6.87 29.67 23.30
CA PHE A 274 5.70 30.28 22.66
C PHE A 274 5.66 31.80 22.84
N GLN A 275 6.12 32.32 23.99
CA GLN A 275 6.15 33.77 24.24
C GLN A 275 7.13 34.52 23.32
N PHE A 276 8.09 33.80 22.71
CA PHE A 276 9.05 34.34 21.75
C PHE A 276 8.66 34.06 20.30
N GLY A 277 7.47 33.49 20.05
CA GLY A 277 7.05 33.06 18.72
C GLY A 277 7.84 31.86 18.19
N VAL A 278 8.52 31.11 19.05
CA VAL A 278 9.31 29.93 18.68
C VAL A 278 8.50 28.67 18.98
N ALA A 279 8.41 27.78 17.99
CA ALA A 279 7.71 26.51 18.13
C ALA A 279 8.50 25.53 19.02
N GLU A 280 7.79 24.65 19.71
CA GLU A 280 8.33 23.61 20.57
C GLU A 280 8.30 22.27 19.82
N VAL A 281 9.31 21.43 20.06
CA VAL A 281 9.38 20.10 19.46
C VAL A 281 8.98 19.05 20.49
N LEU A 282 7.93 18.31 20.17
CA LEU A 282 7.52 17.10 20.87
C LEU A 282 8.13 15.90 20.15
N ASP A 283 9.15 15.33 20.79
CA ASP A 283 9.84 14.17 20.26
C ASP A 283 9.29 12.91 20.91
N LEU A 284 8.26 12.32 20.30
CA LEU A 284 7.75 11.01 20.68
C LEU A 284 8.61 9.93 20.02
N PRO A 285 8.80 8.76 20.66
CA PRO A 285 9.59 7.64 20.13
C PRO A 285 9.39 7.29 18.63
N TYR A 286 8.20 7.51 18.08
CA TYR A 286 7.87 7.18 16.68
C TYR A 286 7.39 8.37 15.85
N LEU A 287 7.22 9.54 16.48
CA LEU A 287 6.59 10.69 15.86
C LEU A 287 7.19 11.99 16.41
N THR A 288 7.72 12.81 15.52
CA THR A 288 8.18 14.16 15.85
C THR A 288 7.10 15.16 15.49
N ILE A 289 6.67 15.95 16.47
CA ILE A 289 5.60 16.95 16.35
C ILE A 289 6.19 18.33 16.62
N VAL A 290 5.91 19.30 15.75
CA VAL A 290 6.25 20.70 15.97
C VAL A 290 5.00 21.45 16.41
N VAL A 291 4.98 21.89 17.67
CA VAL A 291 3.87 22.57 18.33
C VAL A 291 4.12 24.07 18.34
N ASN A 292 3.19 24.88 17.85
CA ASN A 292 3.31 26.34 17.90
C ASN A 292 2.44 27.00 18.97
N GLN A 293 1.42 26.29 19.46
CA GLN A 293 0.52 26.81 20.50
C GLN A 293 -0.13 25.65 21.27
N LEU A 294 -0.32 25.84 22.57
CA LEU A 294 -1.14 24.97 23.43
C LEU A 294 -2.27 25.82 24.04
N LYS A 295 -3.51 25.38 23.88
CA LYS A 295 -4.69 25.99 24.51
C LYS A 295 -5.55 24.90 25.12
N ASP A 296 -5.47 24.76 26.44
CA ASP A 296 -6.07 23.65 27.18
C ASP A 296 -5.57 22.31 26.59
N LYS A 297 -6.48 21.41 26.19
CA LYS A 297 -6.15 20.15 25.53
C LYS A 297 -5.92 20.26 24.02
N LYS A 298 -6.02 21.46 23.43
CA LYS A 298 -5.77 21.71 22.00
C LYS A 298 -4.29 21.99 21.77
N ILE A 299 -3.63 21.08 21.06
CA ILE A 299 -2.23 21.19 20.69
C ILE A 299 -2.21 21.61 19.21
N PHE A 300 -1.75 22.81 18.90
CA PHE A 300 -1.69 23.32 17.52
C PHE A 300 -0.33 23.00 16.91
N LEU A 301 -0.37 22.40 15.72
CA LEU A 301 0.82 21.90 15.03
C LEU A 301 1.19 22.79 13.85
N THR A 302 2.50 22.96 13.68
CA THR A 302 3.09 23.40 12.41
C THR A 302 3.34 22.20 11.49
N SER A 303 3.97 21.14 12.01
CA SER A 303 4.31 19.94 11.26
C SER A 303 4.29 18.68 12.12
N MET A 304 4.19 17.54 11.44
CA MET A 304 4.23 16.20 12.00
C MET A 304 5.04 15.31 11.05
N ALA A 305 5.99 14.55 11.59
CA ALA A 305 6.86 13.69 10.81
C ALA A 305 7.18 12.40 11.58
N LYS A 306 7.44 11.31 10.84
CA LYS A 306 7.91 10.05 11.39
C LYS A 306 9.35 10.22 11.91
N CYS A 307 9.67 9.62 13.05
CA CYS A 307 11.04 9.64 13.56
C CYS A 307 11.97 8.77 12.68
N GLU A 308 13.09 9.33 12.21
CA GLU A 308 14.05 8.63 11.33
C GLU A 308 14.84 7.53 12.06
N ARG A 309 14.93 7.61 13.39
CA ARG A 309 15.62 6.64 14.26
C ARG A 309 14.78 6.36 15.50
N PRO A 310 13.87 5.37 15.47
CA PRO A 310 13.25 4.91 16.70
C PRO A 310 14.36 4.47 17.69
N PRO A 311 14.15 4.60 19.00
CA PRO A 311 15.16 4.26 19.99
C PRO A 311 15.66 2.82 19.75
N GLU A 312 16.98 2.67 19.65
CA GLU A 312 17.66 1.37 19.61
C GLU A 312 17.35 0.63 20.91
N SER A 313 16.27 -0.15 20.97
CA SER A 313 16.12 -1.14 22.04
C SER A 313 17.03 -2.32 21.73
N ASP A 314 17.71 -2.86 22.75
CA ASP A 314 18.56 -4.07 22.66
C ASP A 314 17.81 -5.31 22.14
N GLU A 315 16.49 -5.25 22.13
CA GLU A 315 15.62 -6.06 21.28
C GLU A 315 15.16 -5.18 20.13
N ALA A 316 15.99 -4.99 19.09
CA ALA A 316 15.47 -4.48 17.83
C ALA A 316 14.44 -5.54 17.39
N PRO A 317 13.13 -5.25 17.35
CA PRO A 317 12.20 -6.25 16.83
C PRO A 317 12.71 -6.59 15.44
N ALA A 318 13.08 -7.87 15.27
CA ALA A 318 13.73 -8.36 14.07
C ALA A 318 12.86 -7.96 12.87
N ALA A 319 13.37 -6.97 12.14
CA ALA A 319 12.62 -6.13 11.24
C ALA A 319 11.49 -5.35 11.92
N TRP A 320 11.41 -4.06 11.61
CA TRP A 320 10.13 -3.48 11.24
C TRP A 320 9.55 -4.41 10.18
N THR A 321 8.88 -5.47 10.63
CA THR A 321 7.97 -6.28 9.86
C THR A 321 6.84 -5.33 9.59
N ARG A 322 7.07 -4.49 8.57
CA ARG A 322 6.18 -4.34 7.44
C ARG A 322 4.79 -4.78 7.92
N THR A 323 4.03 -3.81 8.43
CA THR A 323 2.75 -3.98 9.13
C THR A 323 1.81 -4.87 8.30
N SER A 324 0.65 -5.25 8.82
CA SER A 324 -0.39 -5.95 8.04
C SER A 324 -0.75 -5.26 6.70
N PHE A 325 -0.33 -4.01 6.49
CA PHE A 325 -0.41 -3.25 5.24
C PHE A 325 0.85 -3.27 4.37
N SER A 326 1.96 -3.85 4.81
CA SER A 326 3.17 -3.94 4.00
C SER A 326 3.06 -4.78 2.74
N THR A 327 2.05 -5.63 2.67
CA THR A 327 1.68 -6.35 1.46
C THR A 327 0.91 -5.43 0.50
N TYR A 328 0.16 -4.45 1.01
CA TYR A 328 -0.38 -3.35 0.19
C TYR A 328 0.75 -2.48 -0.33
N ASP A 329 1.70 -2.11 0.52
CA ASP A 329 2.85 -1.32 0.08
C ASP A 329 3.70 -2.11 -0.92
N GLN A 330 3.89 -3.42 -0.72
CA GLN A 330 4.52 -4.29 -1.71
C GLN A 330 3.71 -4.40 -3.00
N ALA A 331 2.38 -4.53 -2.94
CA ALA A 331 1.52 -4.60 -4.12
C ALA A 331 1.50 -3.26 -4.88
N ALA A 332 1.56 -2.13 -4.16
CA ALA A 332 1.64 -0.79 -4.71
C ALA A 332 3.04 -0.49 -5.29
N GLU A 333 4.11 -0.88 -4.62
CA GLU A 333 5.47 -0.84 -5.17
C GLU A 333 5.55 -1.73 -6.43
N ALA A 334 5.03 -2.96 -6.33
CA ALA A 334 4.98 -3.90 -7.44
C ALA A 334 4.12 -3.40 -8.60
N SER A 335 3.14 -2.51 -8.40
CA SER A 335 2.32 -1.94 -9.48
C SER A 335 3.08 -0.94 -10.36
N SER A 336 4.22 -0.42 -9.88
CA SER A 336 5.08 0.50 -10.63
C SER A 336 6.14 -0.20 -11.50
N LEU A 337 6.47 -1.45 -11.21
CA LEU A 337 7.55 -2.19 -11.89
C LEU A 337 7.20 -2.49 -13.36
N ASP A 338 8.16 -2.44 -14.28
CA ASP A 338 7.99 -3.03 -15.61
C ASP A 338 8.14 -4.56 -15.57
N VAL A 339 7.80 -5.25 -16.67
CA VAL A 339 7.86 -6.72 -16.75
C VAL A 339 9.26 -7.26 -16.47
N GLY A 340 10.31 -6.60 -16.97
CA GLY A 340 11.69 -6.97 -16.72
C GLY A 340 12.04 -6.83 -15.24
N SER A 341 11.65 -5.72 -14.62
CA SER A 341 11.84 -5.50 -13.18
C SER A 341 11.11 -6.53 -12.31
N ILE A 342 9.89 -6.96 -12.69
CA ILE A 342 9.13 -8.01 -12.00
C ILE A 342 9.88 -9.35 -12.04
N ILE A 343 10.41 -9.74 -13.21
CA ILE A 343 11.19 -10.98 -13.36
C ILE A 343 12.38 -10.98 -12.41
N HIS A 344 13.15 -9.89 -12.39
CA HIS A 344 14.31 -9.78 -11.49
C HIS A 344 13.91 -9.79 -10.02
N TYR A 345 12.87 -9.04 -9.66
CA TYR A 345 12.36 -9.01 -8.29
C TYR A 345 11.95 -10.41 -7.81
N ASN A 346 11.26 -11.18 -8.65
CA ASN A 346 10.89 -12.55 -8.33
C ASN A 346 12.11 -13.46 -8.18
N ILE A 347 13.13 -13.35 -9.05
CA ILE A 347 14.38 -14.12 -8.92
C ILE A 347 15.05 -13.83 -7.57
N ILE A 348 15.12 -12.56 -7.16
CA ILE A 348 15.68 -12.16 -5.86
C ILE A 348 14.86 -12.77 -4.72
N CYS A 349 13.53 -12.68 -4.77
CA CYS A 349 12.65 -13.29 -3.78
C CYS A 349 12.89 -14.80 -3.65
N LEU A 350 13.02 -15.51 -4.77
CA LEU A 350 13.32 -16.95 -4.78
C LEU A 350 14.66 -17.28 -4.12
N ILE A 351 15.71 -16.53 -4.46
CA ILE A 351 17.05 -16.75 -3.90
C ILE A 351 17.04 -16.62 -2.38
N HIS A 352 16.29 -15.63 -1.86
CA HIS A 352 16.15 -15.41 -0.42
C HIS A 352 15.11 -16.29 0.26
N GLY A 353 14.39 -17.14 -0.47
CA GLY A 353 13.27 -17.91 0.06
C GLY A 353 12.08 -17.05 0.51
N ASN A 354 11.99 -15.81 0.05
CA ASN A 354 10.86 -14.92 0.30
C ASN A 354 9.71 -15.22 -0.67
N ASN A 355 9.04 -16.35 -0.47
CA ASN A 355 7.96 -16.79 -1.35
C ASN A 355 6.72 -15.87 -1.30
N ASP A 356 6.53 -15.17 -0.18
CA ASP A 356 5.38 -14.27 0.02
C ASP A 356 5.52 -12.95 -0.76
N GLY A 357 6.74 -12.58 -1.15
CA GLY A 357 6.97 -11.42 -2.00
C GLY A 357 6.63 -11.65 -3.48
N LEU A 358 6.51 -12.89 -3.94
CA LEU A 358 6.42 -13.19 -5.37
C LEU A 358 5.24 -12.49 -6.07
N VAL A 359 5.55 -11.81 -7.18
CA VAL A 359 4.60 -11.07 -8.02
C VAL A 359 4.21 -11.91 -9.23
N VAL A 360 2.95 -12.29 -9.34
CA VAL A 360 2.38 -12.91 -10.55
C VAL A 360 1.83 -11.81 -11.46
N HIS A 361 2.13 -11.86 -12.75
CA HIS A 361 1.80 -10.79 -13.70
C HIS A 361 1.10 -11.31 -14.95
N GLY A 362 0.11 -10.56 -15.44
CA GLY A 362 -0.48 -10.68 -16.76
C GLY A 362 -0.76 -9.30 -17.36
N GLU A 363 -0.65 -9.19 -18.69
CA GLU A 363 -0.82 -7.95 -19.45
C GLU A 363 -1.63 -8.21 -20.71
N GLY A 364 -2.45 -7.24 -21.10
CA GLY A 364 -3.32 -7.28 -22.26
C GLY A 364 -4.17 -8.54 -22.32
N ALA A 365 -4.20 -9.20 -23.48
CA ALA A 365 -4.94 -10.46 -23.66
C ALA A 365 -4.44 -11.62 -22.78
N SER A 366 -3.25 -11.49 -22.19
CA SER A 366 -2.64 -12.49 -21.31
C SER A 366 -2.83 -12.16 -19.82
N TYR A 367 -3.77 -11.28 -19.46
CA TYR A 367 -4.02 -10.89 -18.07
C TYR A 367 -4.29 -12.07 -17.12
N GLU A 368 -4.89 -13.15 -17.63
CA GLU A 368 -5.18 -14.36 -16.84
C GLU A 368 -3.92 -15.06 -16.30
N ASN A 369 -2.72 -14.74 -16.82
CA ASN A 369 -1.47 -15.22 -16.25
C ASN A 369 -1.29 -14.79 -14.78
N ALA A 370 -1.91 -13.68 -14.35
CA ALA A 370 -1.94 -13.26 -12.96
C ALA A 370 -2.74 -14.20 -12.03
N PHE A 371 -3.58 -15.07 -12.58
CA PHE A 371 -4.36 -16.05 -11.81
C PHE A 371 -3.56 -17.32 -11.46
N ARG A 372 -2.39 -17.50 -12.07
CA ARG A 372 -1.52 -18.63 -11.78
C ARG A 372 -1.15 -18.64 -10.30
N PRO A 373 -0.98 -19.81 -9.68
CA PRO A 373 -0.57 -19.89 -8.27
C PRO A 373 0.78 -19.23 -8.00
N ARG A 374 1.65 -19.13 -9.03
CA ARG A 374 3.03 -18.64 -8.93
C ARG A 374 3.47 -17.92 -10.20
N PRO A 375 4.50 -17.06 -10.12
CA PRO A 375 5.12 -16.48 -11.30
C PRO A 375 5.75 -17.57 -12.17
N TYR A 376 5.66 -17.40 -13.47
CA TYR A 376 6.33 -18.28 -14.43
C TYR A 376 7.72 -17.72 -14.74
N ILE A 377 8.76 -18.40 -14.28
CA ILE A 377 10.16 -17.99 -14.46
C ILE A 377 10.86 -19.08 -15.27
N THR A 378 11.08 -18.80 -16.56
CA THR A 378 11.80 -19.72 -17.44
C THR A 378 13.30 -19.60 -17.25
N GLU A 379 14.03 -20.65 -17.64
CA GLU A 379 15.49 -20.59 -17.74
C GLU A 379 15.95 -19.43 -18.63
N ARG A 380 15.27 -19.19 -19.76
CA ARG A 380 15.58 -18.07 -20.65
C ARG A 380 15.42 -16.71 -19.96
N MET A 381 14.35 -16.52 -19.17
CA MET A 381 14.13 -15.29 -18.41
C MET A 381 15.23 -15.08 -17.36
N LEU A 382 15.62 -16.15 -16.68
CA LEU A 382 16.70 -16.15 -15.70
C LEU A 382 18.05 -15.76 -16.32
N VAL A 383 18.42 -16.43 -17.42
CA VAL A 383 19.67 -16.14 -18.16
C VAL A 383 19.68 -14.71 -18.68
N ASN A 384 18.62 -14.29 -19.39
CA ASN A 384 18.52 -12.94 -19.94
C ASN A 384 18.59 -11.84 -18.87
N SER A 385 18.02 -12.10 -17.69
CA SER A 385 18.07 -11.17 -16.56
C SER A 385 19.52 -10.92 -16.13
N TYR A 386 20.27 -12.00 -15.87
CA TYR A 386 21.66 -11.87 -15.44
C TYR A 386 22.61 -11.37 -16.55
N GLU A 387 22.35 -11.71 -17.82
CA GLU A 387 23.10 -11.14 -18.95
C GLU A 387 22.89 -9.63 -19.09
N THR A 388 21.65 -9.17 -18.91
CA THR A 388 21.32 -7.74 -18.93
C THR A 388 22.03 -7.01 -17.78
N VAL A 389 22.00 -7.59 -16.58
CA VAL A 389 22.69 -7.04 -15.41
C VAL A 389 24.19 -6.97 -15.66
N ARG A 390 24.82 -8.07 -16.10
CA ARG A 390 26.26 -8.19 -16.42
C ARG A 390 26.75 -7.03 -17.27
N ASN A 391 26.07 -6.75 -18.37
CA ASN A 391 26.46 -5.68 -19.31
C ASN A 391 26.36 -4.27 -18.70
N SER A 392 25.69 -4.14 -17.56
CA SER A 392 25.47 -2.88 -16.88
C SER A 392 26.21 -2.73 -15.55
N LEU A 393 26.95 -3.75 -15.11
CA LEU A 393 27.75 -3.72 -13.87
C LEU A 393 29.03 -2.92 -14.05
N TYR A 394 29.63 -2.94 -15.24
CA TYR A 394 30.89 -2.28 -15.51
C TYR A 394 30.81 -1.58 -16.86
N ASN A 395 30.76 -0.25 -16.82
CA ASN A 395 30.74 0.58 -18.02
C ASN A 395 31.71 1.75 -17.84
N SER A 396 32.43 2.11 -18.91
CA SER A 396 33.31 3.29 -18.96
C SER A 396 34.25 3.38 -17.74
N ASN A 397 34.88 2.28 -17.35
CA ASN A 397 35.77 2.14 -16.19
C ASN A 397 35.12 2.36 -14.81
N SER A 398 33.79 2.35 -14.72
CA SER A 398 33.05 2.50 -13.45
C SER A 398 32.31 1.22 -13.07
N LEU A 399 32.52 0.78 -11.83
CA LEU A 399 31.80 -0.35 -11.24
C LEU A 399 30.51 0.15 -10.58
N ASN A 400 29.38 -0.37 -11.03
CA ASN A 400 28.09 -0.10 -10.41
C ASN A 400 27.85 -1.05 -9.22
N LEU A 401 28.37 -0.67 -8.05
CA LEU A 401 28.22 -1.43 -6.81
C LEU A 401 26.76 -1.60 -6.39
N GLU A 402 25.92 -0.59 -6.59
CA GLU A 402 24.50 -0.66 -6.26
C GLU A 402 23.81 -1.81 -7.01
N LYS A 403 24.03 -1.90 -8.33
CA LYS A 403 23.50 -3.00 -9.14
C LYS A 403 24.11 -4.35 -8.76
N LEU A 404 25.42 -4.39 -8.50
CA LEU A 404 26.08 -5.62 -8.07
C LEU A 404 25.42 -6.18 -6.82
N LEU A 405 25.24 -5.35 -5.78
CA LEU A 405 24.63 -5.76 -4.52
C LEU A 405 23.13 -6.07 -4.67
N LYS A 406 22.44 -5.36 -5.55
CA LYS A 406 21.01 -5.59 -5.82
C LYS A 406 20.73 -6.93 -6.49
N TYR A 407 21.60 -7.40 -7.39
CA TYR A 407 21.33 -8.58 -8.23
C TYR A 407 22.09 -9.84 -7.83
N PHE A 408 23.24 -9.72 -7.15
CA PHE A 408 24.07 -10.86 -6.73
C PHE A 408 23.94 -11.10 -5.22
N THR A 409 22.73 -11.41 -4.78
CA THR A 409 22.38 -11.40 -3.36
C THR A 409 22.73 -12.68 -2.59
N VAL A 410 23.23 -13.71 -3.28
CA VAL A 410 23.75 -14.94 -2.65
C VAL A 410 25.00 -14.67 -1.82
N TRP A 411 25.85 -13.74 -2.28
CA TRP A 411 27.13 -13.46 -1.66
C TRP A 411 27.07 -12.21 -0.80
N LYS A 412 27.93 -12.15 0.22
CA LYS A 412 28.07 -10.94 1.02
C LYS A 412 28.74 -9.83 0.19
N PRO A 413 28.44 -8.55 0.46
CA PRO A 413 29.12 -7.43 -0.19
C PRO A 413 30.65 -7.53 -0.15
N SER A 414 31.21 -7.96 0.98
CA SER A 414 32.66 -8.15 1.16
C SER A 414 33.23 -9.26 0.28
N GLU A 415 32.49 -10.36 0.08
CA GLU A 415 32.90 -11.48 -0.78
C GLU A 415 32.92 -11.06 -2.25
N LEU A 416 31.89 -10.32 -2.69
CA LEU A 416 31.81 -9.78 -4.06
C LEU A 416 32.96 -8.83 -4.34
N LEU A 417 33.22 -7.88 -3.44
CA LEU A 417 34.33 -6.94 -3.56
C LEU A 417 35.68 -7.67 -3.58
N ASN A 418 35.82 -8.69 -2.73
CA ASN A 418 37.04 -9.49 -2.68
C ASN A 418 37.30 -10.21 -4.00
N ARG A 419 36.29 -10.87 -4.58
CA ARG A 419 36.43 -11.62 -5.85
C ARG A 419 36.68 -10.70 -7.04
N LEU A 420 35.96 -9.58 -7.12
CA LEU A 420 36.01 -8.69 -8.28
C LEU A 420 37.24 -7.79 -8.28
N VAL A 421 37.68 -7.33 -7.11
CA VAL A 421 38.72 -6.29 -7.00
C VAL A 421 39.91 -6.78 -6.18
N LEU A 422 39.72 -7.11 -4.90
CA LEU A 422 40.85 -7.29 -3.97
C LEU A 422 41.76 -8.46 -4.34
N SER A 423 41.18 -9.57 -4.80
CA SER A 423 41.95 -10.76 -5.21
C SER A 423 42.85 -10.47 -6.41
N TYR A 424 42.36 -9.65 -7.35
CA TYR A 424 43.15 -9.23 -8.51
C TYR A 424 44.27 -8.26 -8.11
N VAL A 425 43.97 -7.29 -7.25
CA VAL A 425 44.99 -6.35 -6.74
C VAL A 425 46.10 -7.12 -6.02
N ALA A 426 45.75 -8.04 -5.12
CA ALA A 426 46.72 -8.87 -4.41
C ALA A 426 47.59 -9.72 -5.37
N GLU A 427 47.00 -10.27 -6.44
CA GLU A 427 47.74 -11.02 -7.46
C GLU A 427 48.74 -10.13 -8.23
N GLN A 428 48.36 -8.90 -8.57
CA GLN A 428 49.21 -7.97 -9.31
C GLN A 428 50.33 -7.38 -8.45
N GLU A 429 50.05 -7.12 -7.17
CA GLU A 429 51.06 -6.75 -6.17
C GLU A 429 52.10 -7.86 -6.01
N ALA A 430 51.66 -9.12 -5.94
CA ALA A 430 52.56 -10.28 -5.89
C ALA A 430 53.43 -10.42 -7.15
N LYS A 431 52.98 -9.91 -8.30
CA LYS A 431 53.75 -9.81 -9.56
C LYS A 431 54.65 -8.58 -9.63
N GLY A 432 54.75 -7.78 -8.57
CA GLY A 432 55.60 -6.59 -8.50
C GLY A 432 55.06 -5.39 -9.29
N ARG A 433 53.75 -5.33 -9.53
CA ARG A 433 53.09 -4.18 -10.18
C ARG A 433 52.22 -3.42 -9.17
N PRO A 434 52.77 -2.56 -8.29
CA PRO A 434 51.98 -1.78 -7.36
C PRO A 434 51.39 -0.51 -8.02
N GLY A 435 50.14 -0.15 -7.69
CA GLY A 435 49.56 1.16 -8.03
C GLY A 435 48.13 1.15 -8.61
N VAL A 436 47.55 2.35 -8.75
CA VAL A 436 46.16 2.58 -9.23
C VAL A 436 45.97 2.16 -10.70
N SER A 437 47.03 2.17 -11.51
CA SER A 437 47.00 1.75 -12.92
C SER A 437 46.65 0.28 -13.14
N ILE A 438 46.66 -0.53 -12.08
CA ILE A 438 46.25 -1.95 -12.11
C ILE A 438 44.78 -2.11 -12.54
N LEU A 439 43.91 -1.18 -12.15
CA LEU A 439 42.46 -1.26 -12.37
C LEU A 439 41.98 -0.61 -13.67
N GLU A 440 42.87 0.10 -14.38
CA GLU A 440 42.53 0.90 -15.58
C GLU A 440 42.93 0.21 -16.90
N GLY A 441 43.30 -1.09 -16.83
CA GLY A 441 43.80 -1.85 -17.97
C GLY A 441 42.85 -2.94 -18.47
N THR A 442 43.04 -3.34 -19.74
CA THR A 442 42.30 -4.45 -20.38
C THR A 442 42.45 -5.79 -19.66
N GLU A 443 43.53 -5.97 -18.88
CA GLU A 443 43.73 -7.14 -18.02
C GLU A 443 42.70 -7.18 -16.87
N PHE A 444 42.42 -6.04 -16.23
CA PHE A 444 41.40 -5.96 -15.18
C PHE A 444 40.00 -6.13 -15.76
N GLU A 445 39.70 -5.50 -16.89
CA GLU A 445 38.41 -5.69 -17.57
C GLU A 445 38.16 -7.17 -17.89
N LYS A 446 39.19 -7.88 -18.36
CA LYS A 446 39.11 -9.32 -18.62
C LYS A 446 38.91 -10.12 -17.33
N HIS A 447 39.66 -9.81 -16.26
CA HIS A 447 39.47 -10.43 -14.94
C HIS A 447 38.03 -10.24 -14.45
N PHE A 448 37.58 -8.98 -14.40
CA PHE A 448 36.25 -8.59 -13.96
C PHE A 448 35.18 -9.33 -14.76
N LYS A 449 35.27 -9.33 -16.09
CA LYS A 449 34.34 -10.05 -16.96
C LYS A 449 34.29 -11.54 -16.65
N ASN A 450 35.45 -12.19 -16.48
CA ASN A 450 35.50 -13.61 -16.15
C ASN A 450 34.86 -13.92 -14.79
N VAL A 451 35.15 -13.11 -13.76
CA VAL A 451 34.56 -13.28 -12.43
C VAL A 451 33.06 -13.03 -12.44
N VAL A 452 32.59 -12.02 -13.16
CA VAL A 452 31.14 -11.77 -13.32
C VAL A 452 30.47 -12.93 -14.06
N ASP A 453 31.08 -13.48 -15.10
CA ASP A 453 30.53 -14.64 -15.83
C ASP A 453 30.40 -15.86 -14.91
N GLU A 454 31.40 -16.08 -14.06
CA GLU A 454 31.37 -17.13 -13.05
C GLU A 454 30.27 -16.90 -12.01
N LEU A 455 30.14 -15.67 -11.50
CA LEU A 455 29.09 -15.27 -10.55
C LEU A 455 27.69 -15.47 -11.15
N VAL A 456 27.49 -15.05 -12.41
CA VAL A 456 26.24 -15.24 -13.14
C VAL A 456 25.91 -16.73 -13.27
N ALA A 457 26.88 -17.56 -13.68
CA ALA A 457 26.68 -19.00 -13.80
C ALA A 457 26.29 -19.64 -12.45
N GLN A 458 26.99 -19.31 -11.36
CA GLN A 458 26.68 -19.80 -10.01
C GLN A 458 25.29 -19.37 -9.56
N GLN A 459 24.94 -18.11 -9.79
CA GLN A 459 23.65 -17.54 -9.40
C GLN A 459 22.48 -18.19 -10.16
N ILE A 460 22.66 -18.49 -11.45
CA ILE A 460 21.70 -19.22 -12.28
C ILE A 460 21.49 -20.64 -11.74
N VAL A 461 22.56 -21.35 -11.36
CA VAL A 461 22.45 -22.70 -10.79
C VAL A 461 21.64 -22.68 -9.50
N ILE A 462 21.91 -21.73 -8.59
CA ILE A 462 21.19 -21.59 -7.33
C ILE A 462 19.71 -21.24 -7.59
N ALA A 463 19.43 -20.30 -8.50
CA ALA A 463 18.07 -19.93 -8.83
C ALA A 463 17.27 -21.08 -9.45
N LYS A 464 17.89 -21.90 -10.32
CA LYS A 464 17.26 -23.12 -10.86
C LYS A 464 16.90 -24.11 -9.76
N GLN A 465 17.79 -24.33 -8.80
CA GLN A 465 17.51 -25.18 -7.65
C GLN A 465 16.32 -24.63 -6.85
N LYS A 466 16.28 -23.31 -6.60
CA LYS A 466 15.17 -22.65 -5.88
C LYS A 466 13.84 -22.73 -6.63
N ILE A 467 13.85 -22.68 -7.95
CA ILE A 467 12.65 -22.90 -8.77
C ILE A 467 12.12 -24.34 -8.59
N ALA A 468 13.01 -25.34 -8.64
CA ALA A 468 12.62 -26.73 -8.42
C ALA A 468 12.07 -26.98 -6.99
N GLU A 469 12.71 -26.37 -5.97
CA GLU A 469 12.23 -26.40 -4.58
C GLU A 469 10.84 -25.76 -4.44
N LEU A 470 10.63 -24.61 -5.10
CA LEU A 470 9.35 -23.94 -5.13
C LEU A 470 8.29 -24.85 -5.76
N GLU A 471 8.52 -25.41 -6.95
CA GLU A 471 7.59 -26.31 -7.65
C GLU A 471 7.15 -27.51 -6.80
N GLY A 472 8.03 -28.04 -5.95
CA GLY A 472 7.71 -29.12 -5.00
C GLY A 472 6.88 -28.70 -3.78
N THR A 473 6.75 -27.40 -3.51
CA THR A 473 5.98 -26.87 -2.38
C THR A 473 4.53 -26.60 -2.81
N PRO A 474 3.50 -26.81 -1.98
CA PRO A 474 2.14 -26.31 -2.25
C PRO A 474 2.15 -24.79 -2.42
N ALA A 475 1.26 -24.26 -3.26
CA ALA A 475 1.07 -22.82 -3.32
C ALA A 475 0.57 -22.32 -1.97
N SER A 476 1.24 -21.31 -1.40
CA SER A 476 0.80 -20.69 -0.15
C SER A 476 -0.61 -20.13 -0.35
N THR A 477 -1.56 -20.61 0.45
CA THR A 477 -2.89 -20.02 0.61
C THR A 477 -2.91 -19.06 1.80
N LEU A 478 -1.74 -18.64 2.30
CA LEU A 478 -1.66 -17.76 3.44
C LEU A 478 -2.43 -16.48 3.11
N GLU A 479 -3.52 -16.27 3.84
CA GLU A 479 -4.13 -14.96 3.99
C GLU A 479 -3.04 -14.02 4.51
N VAL A 480 -3.16 -12.73 4.17
CA VAL A 480 -2.48 -11.68 4.94
C VAL A 480 -3.07 -11.73 6.34
N GLN A 481 -2.57 -12.65 7.17
CA GLN A 481 -2.80 -12.63 8.59
C GLN A 481 -2.25 -11.29 9.04
N GLN A 482 -3.13 -10.45 9.59
CA GLN A 482 -2.74 -9.18 10.16
C GLN A 482 -1.77 -9.49 11.30
N ARG A 483 -0.46 -9.51 11.00
CA ARG A 483 0.60 -9.47 12.00
C ARG A 483 0.54 -8.07 12.57
N PHE A 484 -0.42 -7.82 13.46
CA PHE A 484 -0.26 -6.77 14.44
C PHE A 484 0.96 -7.20 15.25
N SER A 485 2.10 -6.57 14.94
CA SER A 485 3.31 -6.68 15.73
C SER A 485 2.91 -6.52 17.20
N ASN A 486 3.39 -7.42 18.07
CA ASN A 486 3.20 -7.38 19.52
C ASN A 486 3.06 -5.92 20.00
N GLY A 487 1.83 -5.56 20.38
CA GLY A 487 1.39 -4.18 20.51
C GLY A 487 2.36 -3.36 21.32
N MET A 488 2.80 -2.24 20.75
CA MET A 488 3.54 -1.25 21.50
C MET A 488 2.66 -0.78 22.65
N THR A 489 3.18 -0.73 23.88
CA THR A 489 2.38 -0.20 24.98
C THR A 489 2.24 1.31 24.81
N PRO A 490 1.11 1.92 25.24
CA PRO A 490 0.98 3.37 25.27
C PRO A 490 2.20 4.06 25.92
N ALA A 491 2.73 3.51 27.01
CA ALA A 491 3.94 4.01 27.66
C ALA A 491 5.17 4.03 26.73
N LYS A 492 5.38 2.97 25.94
CA LYS A 492 6.46 2.92 24.94
C LYS A 492 6.23 3.90 23.79
N PHE A 493 4.98 4.12 23.39
CA PHE A 493 4.64 5.04 22.29
C PHE A 493 4.81 6.50 22.68
N PHE A 494 4.29 6.90 23.86
CA PHE A 494 4.32 8.30 24.32
C PHE A 494 5.62 8.66 25.06
N GLY A 495 6.38 7.66 25.51
CA GLY A 495 7.68 7.84 26.18
C GLY A 495 7.57 8.77 27.38
N ARG A 496 8.42 9.80 27.44
CA ARG A 496 8.42 10.77 28.56
C ARG A 496 7.09 11.53 28.71
N TYR A 497 6.32 11.63 27.63
CA TYR A 497 5.03 12.32 27.60
C TYR A 497 3.85 11.41 27.95
N TYR A 498 4.10 10.15 28.33
CA TYR A 498 3.03 9.26 28.74
C TYR A 498 2.37 9.75 30.04
N ASN A 499 1.04 9.78 30.05
CA ASN A 499 0.25 10.02 31.24
C ASN A 499 -0.03 8.68 31.96
N ASP A 500 0.63 8.45 33.08
CA ASP A 500 0.53 7.22 33.88
C ASP A 500 -0.61 7.26 34.90
N SER A 501 -1.42 8.34 34.92
CA SER A 501 -2.54 8.39 35.84
C SER A 501 -3.58 7.33 35.44
N GLU A 502 -3.61 6.23 36.19
CA GLU A 502 -4.60 5.13 36.15
C GLU A 502 -6.07 5.60 36.18
N HIS A 503 -6.30 6.89 36.45
CA HIS A 503 -7.62 7.52 36.51
C HIS A 503 -8.40 7.56 35.19
N LEU A 504 -7.77 7.35 34.03
CA LEU A 504 -8.52 7.26 32.77
C LEU A 504 -9.19 5.89 32.53
N GLN A 505 -8.86 4.85 33.31
CA GLN A 505 -9.44 3.50 33.14
C GLN A 505 -10.48 3.11 34.21
N ARG A 506 -10.68 3.90 35.27
CA ARG A 506 -11.54 3.52 36.41
C ARG A 506 -12.66 4.50 36.77
N THR A 507 -12.78 5.61 36.06
CA THR A 507 -13.92 6.54 36.22
C THR A 507 -14.63 6.73 34.90
N THR A 508 -15.35 5.71 34.45
CA THR A 508 -16.50 5.80 33.57
C THR A 508 -17.36 4.56 33.76
#